data_AF-U7L8F1-F1
#
_entry.id   AF-U7L8F1-F1
#
_cell.length_a   1.000
_cell.length_b   1.000
_cell.length_c   1.000
_cell.angle_alpha   90.00
_cell.angle_beta   90.00
_cell.angle_gamma   90.00
#
_symmetry.space_group_name_H-M   'P 1'
#
loop_
_entity.id
_entity.type
_entity.pdbx_description
1 polymer ?
#
loop_
_entity_poly.entity_id
_entity_poly.type
_entity_poly.pdbx_seq_one_letter_code
_entity_poly.pdbx_strand_id
1 'polypeptide(L)' 'MLTKLNRTCAWLGEKSLILPVRSRTDVDIQASGPQKVSVEASDSKVSASFPKRRGNRDLNLHSQMQIICGIGERAFGDAF' A
#
# COMPACT_ATOMS: atom_id res chain seq x y z
N MET A 1 -5.20 -2.76 4.23
CA MET A 1 -5.52 -1.70 3.25
C MET A 1 -7.03 -1.54 3.18
N LEU A 2 -7.54 -0.31 3.19
CA LEU A 2 -8.98 -0.01 3.14
C LEU A 2 -9.32 0.58 1.79
N THR A 3 -10.32 0.04 1.10
CA THR A 3 -10.84 0.58 -0.17
C THR A 3 -12.05 1.51 0.04
N LYS A 4 -12.58 1.53 1.26
CA LYS A 4 -13.68 2.40 1.70
C LYS A 4 -13.47 2.74 3.17
N LEU A 5 -13.85 3.97 3.56
CA LEU A 5 -13.89 4.35 4.97
C LEU A 5 -14.88 3.45 5.71
N ASN A 6 -14.48 2.96 6.88
CA ASN A 6 -15.31 2.16 7.76
C ASN A 6 -15.28 2.72 9.18
N ARG A 7 -15.97 2.08 10.13
CA ARG A 7 -16.08 2.54 11.52
C ARG A 7 -14.71 2.78 12.18
N THR A 8 -13.66 2.02 11.84
CA THR A 8 -12.30 2.24 12.39
C THR A 8 -11.71 3.59 11.99
N CYS A 9 -12.19 4.20 10.89
CA CYS A 9 -11.81 5.55 10.49
C CYS A 9 -12.56 6.64 11.28
N ALA A 10 -13.62 6.31 12.01
CA ALA A 10 -14.44 7.26 12.76
C ALA A 10 -14.03 7.41 14.22
N TRP A 11 -13.33 6.43 14.79
CA TRP A 11 -12.88 6.43 16.18
C TRP A 11 -11.36 6.58 16.24
N LEU A 12 -10.91 7.83 16.14
CA LEU A 12 -9.49 8.18 16.10
C LEU A 12 -8.92 8.35 17.52
N GLY A 13 -7.64 8.04 17.70
CA GLY A 13 -6.87 8.47 18.87
C GLY A 13 -6.47 9.95 18.77
N GLU A 14 -5.47 10.38 19.56
CA GLU A 14 -4.98 11.77 19.54
C GLU A 14 -4.59 12.25 18.13
N LYS A 15 -3.95 11.38 17.34
CA LYS A 15 -3.61 11.62 15.94
C LYS A 15 -3.88 10.38 15.13
N SER A 16 -4.45 10.57 13.93
CA SER A 16 -4.63 9.50 12.95
C SER A 16 -4.46 10.06 11.55
N LEU A 17 -3.83 9.27 10.69
CA LEU A 17 -3.50 9.64 9.32
C LEU A 17 -4.10 8.63 8.36
N ILE A 18 -4.83 9.12 7.36
CA ILE A 18 -5.23 8.34 6.20
C ILE A 18 -4.21 8.65 5.11
N LEU A 19 -3.45 7.64 4.70
CA LEU A 19 -2.44 7.77 3.67
C LEU A 19 -2.94 7.11 2.38
N PRO A 20 -3.29 7.88 1.34
CA PRO A 20 -3.64 7.34 0.03
C PRO A 20 -2.46 6.55 -0.55
N VAL A 21 -2.74 5.35 -1.06
CA VAL A 21 -1.73 4.44 -1.63
C VAL A 21 -2.18 3.91 -2.98
N ARG A 22 -1.22 3.45 -3.78
CA ARG A 22 -1.50 2.61 -4.96
C ARG A 22 -2.24 1.34 -4.53
N SER A 23 -3.27 0.96 -5.29
CA SER A 23 -3.96 -0.32 -5.12
C SER A 23 -3.08 -1.48 -5.59
N ARG A 24 -3.35 -2.69 -5.10
CA ARG A 24 -2.68 -3.94 -5.54
C ARG A 24 -2.82 -4.25 -7.04
N THR A 25 -3.78 -3.62 -7.72
CA THR A 25 -4.03 -3.76 -9.16
C THR A 25 -3.46 -2.61 -9.99
N ASP A 26 -2.98 -1.54 -9.34
CA ASP A 26 -2.30 -0.44 -10.01
C ASP A 26 -0.90 -0.88 -10.42
N VAL A 27 -0.43 -0.35 -11.55
CA VAL A 27 0.94 -0.59 -12.02
C VAL A 27 1.92 0.16 -11.12
N ASP A 28 2.72 -0.61 -10.38
CA ASP A 28 3.81 -0.12 -9.54
C ASP A 28 5.14 -0.67 -10.09
N ILE A 29 5.97 0.21 -10.66
CA ILE A 29 7.23 -0.19 -11.30
C ILE A 29 8.36 -0.07 -10.29
N GLN A 30 9.02 -1.20 -10.02
CA GLN A 30 10.21 -1.29 -9.19
C GLN A 30 11.44 -1.59 -10.04
N ALA A 31 12.64 -1.54 -9.46
CA ALA A 31 13.89 -1.89 -10.14
C ALA A 31 13.86 -3.31 -10.74
N SER A 32 13.19 -4.25 -10.06
CA SER A 32 13.02 -5.64 -10.50
C SER A 32 11.84 -5.86 -11.47
N GLY A 33 11.13 -4.79 -11.86
CA GLY A 33 9.95 -4.85 -12.73
C GLY A 33 8.63 -4.52 -12.01
N PRO A 34 7.48 -4.79 -12.66
CA PRO A 34 6.17 -4.51 -12.07
C PRO A 34 5.92 -5.32 -10.79
N GLN A 35 5.67 -4.64 -9.68
CA GLN A 35 5.43 -5.26 -8.39
C GLN A 35 4.12 -6.04 -8.39
N LYS A 36 4.16 -7.25 -7.81
CA LYS A 36 2.99 -8.08 -7.52
C LYS A 36 2.92 -8.33 -6.03
N VAL A 37 1.72 -8.30 -5.46
CA VAL A 37 1.49 -8.51 -4.02
C VAL A 37 0.73 -9.82 -3.84
N SER A 38 1.14 -10.63 -2.87
CA SER A 38 0.41 -11.84 -2.50
C SER A 38 -0.91 -11.50 -1.83
N VAL A 39 -1.92 -12.33 -2.07
CA VAL A 39 -3.26 -12.18 -1.51
C VAL A 39 -3.74 -13.54 -1.07
N GLU A 40 -4.06 -13.62 0.22
CA GLU A 40 -4.77 -14.74 0.82
C GLU A 40 -6.27 -14.43 0.83
N ALA A 41 -7.06 -15.35 0.32
CA ALA A 41 -8.52 -15.31 0.40
C ALA A 41 -9.01 -16.10 1.63
N SER A 42 -10.26 -15.88 2.05
CA SER A 42 -10.85 -16.54 3.23
C SER A 42 -10.91 -18.07 3.15
N ASP A 43 -10.75 -18.65 1.97
CA ASP A 43 -10.65 -20.10 1.73
C ASP A 43 -9.19 -20.60 1.66
N SER A 44 -8.27 -19.86 2.27
CA SER A 44 -6.83 -20.17 2.37
C SER A 44 -6.10 -20.29 1.03
N LYS A 45 -6.67 -19.75 -0.06
CA LYS A 45 -5.98 -19.66 -1.35
C LYS A 45 -5.04 -18.46 -1.39
N VAL A 46 -3.78 -18.72 -1.68
CA VAL A 46 -2.76 -17.70 -1.92
C VAL A 46 -2.59 -17.48 -3.43
N SER A 47 -2.68 -16.22 -3.86
CA SER A 47 -2.52 -15.81 -5.25
C SER A 47 -1.70 -14.53 -5.37
N ALA A 48 -1.13 -14.25 -6.54
CA ALA A 48 -0.46 -12.99 -6.82
C ALA A 48 -1.42 -11.97 -7.43
N SER A 49 -1.23 -10.68 -7.13
CA SER A 49 -1.95 -9.60 -7.82
C SER A 49 -1.49 -9.47 -9.28
N PHE A 50 -2.40 -8.95 -10.11
CA PHE A 50 -2.14 -8.70 -11.53
C PHE A 50 -2.19 -7.19 -11.81
N PRO A 51 -1.04 -6.49 -11.83
CA PRO A 51 -1.00 -5.05 -12.05
C PRO A 51 -1.37 -4.73 -13.49
N LYS A 52 -2.50 -4.06 -13.69
CA LYS A 52 -3.02 -3.66 -15.01
C LYS A 52 -3.62 -2.26 -15.03
N ARG A 53 -4.03 -1.74 -13.86
CA ARG A 53 -4.71 -0.45 -13.74
C ARG A 53 -3.69 0.68 -13.81
N ARG A 54 -4.03 1.73 -14.57
CA ARG A 54 -3.20 2.92 -14.79
C ARG A 54 -3.88 4.21 -14.32
N GLY A 55 -4.99 4.10 -13.59
CA GLY A 55 -5.69 5.25 -13.02
C GLY A 55 -4.89 5.90 -11.89
N ASN A 56 -5.23 7.14 -11.54
CA ASN A 56 -4.65 7.89 -10.42
C ASN A 56 -3.12 8.09 -10.49
N ARG A 57 -2.52 7.97 -11.69
CA ARG A 57 -1.07 8.19 -11.90
C ARG A 57 -0.69 9.66 -11.74
N ASP A 58 -1.64 10.55 -11.96
CA ASP A 58 -1.54 12.00 -11.75
C ASP A 58 -1.45 12.38 -10.27
N LEU A 59 -1.91 11.52 -9.35
CA LEU A 59 -1.94 11.79 -7.92
C LEU A 59 -0.63 11.48 -7.18
N ASN A 60 0.43 11.06 -7.90
CA ASN A 60 1.74 10.70 -7.35
C ASN A 60 1.68 9.79 -6.10
N LEU A 61 0.74 8.84 -6.08
CA LEU A 61 0.55 7.93 -4.96
C LEU A 61 1.76 7.02 -4.77
N HIS A 62 2.13 6.71 -3.54
CA HIS A 62 3.14 5.71 -3.23
C HIS A 62 2.54 4.33 -2.98
N SER A 63 3.33 3.26 -3.12
CA SER A 63 2.90 1.93 -2.67
C SER A 63 2.93 1.86 -1.13
N GLN A 64 2.15 0.94 -0.54
CA GLN A 64 2.17 0.74 0.91
C GLN A 64 3.58 0.46 1.43
N MET A 65 4.37 -0.33 0.70
CA MET A 65 5.75 -0.66 1.07
C MET A 65 6.64 0.57 1.05
N GLN A 66 6.53 1.42 0.03
CA GLN A 66 7.28 2.69 -0.02
C GLN A 66 6.97 3.59 1.18
N ILE A 67 5.70 3.69 1.58
CA ILE A 67 5.32 4.50 2.74
C ILE A 67 5.88 3.90 4.03
N ILE A 68 5.70 2.60 4.27
CA ILE A 68 6.13 1.96 5.51
C ILE A 68 7.66 1.99 5.64
N CYS A 69 8.38 1.61 4.57
CA CYS A 69 9.85 1.65 4.58
C CYS A 69 10.37 3.07 4.74
N GLY A 70 9.81 4.05 4.03
CA GLY A 70 10.24 5.45 4.17
C GLY A 70 9.94 6.06 5.54
N ILE A 71 8.87 5.62 6.22
CA ILE A 71 8.63 5.97 7.63
C ILE A 71 9.70 5.32 8.51
N GLY A 72 9.99 4.03 8.29
CA GLY A 72 11.03 3.29 9.01
C GLY A 72 12.39 3.96 8.91
N GLU A 73 12.85 4.24 7.69
CA GLU A 73 14.11 4.95 7.41
C GLU A 73 14.18 6.30 8.13
N ARG A 74 13.10 7.10 8.10
CA ARG A 74 13.08 8.42 8.77
C ARG A 74 13.00 8.33 10.29
N ALA A 75 12.34 7.31 10.82
CA ALA A 75 12.16 7.14 12.25
C ALA A 75 13.39 6.51 12.92
N PHE A 76 14.07 5.60 12.22
CA PHE A 76 15.10 4.73 12.80
C PHE A 76 16.49 4.89 12.13
N GLY A 77 16.58 5.53 10.97
CA GLY A 77 17.81 5.62 10.17
C GLY A 77 18.18 4.29 9.48
N ASP A 78 19.37 4.26 8.89
CA ASP A 78 19.91 3.08 8.18
C ASP A 78 20.53 2.03 9.12
N ALA A 79 20.03 1.91 10.36
CA ALA A 79 20.58 0.97 11.34
C ALA A 79 20.10 -0.47 11.07
N PHE A 80 20.51 -1.01 9.92
CA PHE A 80 20.82 -2.42 9.66
C PHE A 80 21.93 -2.52 8.60
#